data_AF-A0A920G464-F1
#
_entry.id   AF-A0A920G464-F1
#
_cell.length_a   1.000
_cell.length_b   1.000
_cell.length_c   1.000
_cell.angle_alpha   90.00
_cell.angle_beta   90.00
_cell.angle_gamma   90.00
#
_symmetry.space_group_name_H-M   'P 1'
#
loop_
_entity.id
_entity.type
_entity.pdbx_description
1 polymer ?
#
loop_
_entity_poly.entity_id
_entity_poly.type
_entity_poly.pdbx_seq_one_letter_code
_entity_poly.pdbx_strand_id
1 'polypeptide(L)' 'MQRALDQGYLLGRIDSALLAQQLFGAQRLPRQDWVSGYIDLETYRQRALIGMLLTFAADATPALHARICEAIDQIAAG' A
#
# COMPACT_ATOMS: atom_id res chain seq x y z
N MET A 1 2.68 -11.79 -4.06
CA MET A 1 4.10 -11.36 -3.96
C MET A 1 5.01 -12.07 -4.93
N GLN A 2 5.00 -13.40 -5.01
CA GLN A 2 5.90 -14.16 -5.90
C GLN A 2 5.99 -13.61 -7.34
N ARG A 3 4.84 -13.36 -8.00
CA ARG A 3 4.83 -12.79 -9.36
C ARG A 3 5.47 -11.40 -9.49
N ALA A 4 5.42 -10.56 -8.46
CA ALA A 4 6.03 -9.22 -8.51
C ALA A 4 7.55 -9.27 -8.34
N LEU A 5 8.06 -10.27 -7.61
CA LEU A 5 9.48 -10.58 -7.55
C LEU A 5 9.96 -11.15 -8.88
N ASP A 6 9.22 -12.13 -9.43
CA ASP A 6 9.56 -12.79 -10.70
C ASP A 6 9.54 -11.83 -11.90
N GLN A 7 8.75 -10.74 -11.81
CA GLN A 7 8.66 -9.68 -12.81
C GLN A 7 9.64 -8.51 -12.56
N GLY A 8 10.46 -8.57 -11.50
CA GLY A 8 11.45 -7.55 -11.16
C GLY A 8 10.85 -6.23 -10.68
N TYR A 9 9.60 -6.23 -10.20
CA TYR A 9 8.95 -5.04 -9.66
C TYR A 9 9.39 -4.74 -8.23
N LEU A 10 9.64 -5.79 -7.45
CA LEU A 10 10.18 -5.73 -6.10
C LEU A 10 11.62 -6.22 -6.10
N LEU A 11 12.45 -5.64 -5.24
CA LEU A 11 13.86 -5.98 -5.07
C LEU A 11 14.05 -7.27 -4.28
N GLY A 12 13.04 -7.71 -3.52
CA GLY A 12 13.11 -8.91 -2.68
C GLY A 12 14.01 -8.75 -1.46
N ARG A 13 14.26 -7.50 -1.03
CA ARG A 13 15.07 -7.21 0.16
C ARG A 13 14.26 -7.34 1.44
N ILE A 14 12.94 -7.14 1.35
CA ILE A 14 12.02 -7.34 2.45
C ILE A 14 11.30 -8.68 2.27
N ASP A 15 11.23 -9.46 3.35
CA ASP A 15 10.51 -10.72 3.37
C ASP A 15 9.04 -10.53 2.95
N SER A 16 8.57 -11.38 2.04
CA SER A 16 7.21 -11.27 1.50
C SER A 16 6.12 -11.49 2.55
N ALA A 17 6.34 -12.33 3.56
CA ALA A 17 5.38 -12.49 4.65
C ALA A 17 5.30 -11.22 5.51
N LEU A 18 6.43 -10.53 5.73
CA LEU A 18 6.45 -9.25 6.42
C LEU A 18 5.69 -8.17 5.63
N LEU A 19 5.93 -8.06 4.32
CA LEU A 19 5.18 -7.14 3.48
C LEU A 19 3.68 -7.48 3.47
N ALA A 20 3.30 -8.76 3.40
CA ALA A 20 1.91 -9.18 3.46
C ALA A 20 1.23 -8.82 4.79
N GLN A 21 1.96 -8.93 5.90
CA GLN A 21 1.48 -8.50 7.21
C GLN A 21 1.23 -6.98 7.26
N GLN A 22 2.13 -6.18 6.69
CA GLN A 22 1.95 -4.73 6.60
C GLN A 22 0.77 -4.34 5.71
N LEU A 23 0.59 -5.01 4.55
CA LEU A 23 -0.59 -4.85 3.69
C LEU A 23 -1.90 -5.12 4.44
N PHE A 24 -1.92 -6.18 5.24
CA PHE A 24 -3.09 -6.48 6.07
C PHE A 24 -3.33 -5.39 7.13
N GLY A 25 -2.26 -4.89 7.76
CA GLY A 25 -2.33 -3.77 8.70
C GLY A 25 -2.89 -2.49 8.07
N ALA A 26 -2.42 -2.15 6.88
CA ALA A 26 -2.87 -1.00 6.10
C ALA A 26 -4.37 -1.06 5.76
N GLN A 27 -4.95 -2.25 5.65
CA GLN A 27 -6.39 -2.42 5.46
C GLN A 27 -7.17 -2.43 6.79
N ARG A 28 -6.62 -3.08 7.82
CA ARG A 28 -7.32 -3.36 9.07
C ARG A 28 -7.68 -2.10 9.83
N LEU A 29 -6.72 -1.19 10.03
CA LEU A 29 -6.95 0.00 10.86
C LEU A 29 -7.95 0.97 10.21
N PRO A 30 -7.79 1.39 8.94
CA PRO A 30 -8.79 2.24 8.28
C PRO A 30 -10.18 1.60 8.24
N ARG A 31 -10.27 0.27 8.11
CA ARG A 31 -11.56 -0.43 8.15
C ARG A 31 -12.23 -0.30 9.51
N GLN A 32 -11.45 -0.42 10.60
CA GLN A 32 -11.98 -0.24 11.95
C GLN A 32 -12.50 1.19 12.15
N ASP A 33 -11.77 2.20 11.67
CA ASP A 33 -12.19 3.60 11.75
C ASP A 33 -13.50 3.83 11.00
N TRP A 34 -13.63 3.25 9.80
CA TRP A 34 -14.84 3.36 8.98
C TRP A 34 -16.04 2.67 9.61
N VAL A 35 -15.90 1.42 10.06
CA VAL A 35 -16.99 0.68 10.70
C VAL A 35 -17.43 1.34 12.01
N SER A 36 -16.51 2.00 12.71
CA SER A 36 -16.83 2.77 13.92
C SER A 36 -17.44 4.15 13.63
N GLY A 37 -17.49 4.56 12.36
CA GLY A 37 -18.04 5.84 11.93
C GLY A 37 -17.10 7.04 12.11
N TYR A 38 -15.81 6.82 12.40
CA TYR A 38 -14.83 7.91 12.53
C TYR A 38 -14.42 8.52 11.19
N ILE A 39 -14.54 7.75 10.10
CA ILE A 39 -14.26 8.19 8.73
C ILE A 39 -15.34 7.66 7.80
N ASP A 40 -15.53 8.33 6.66
CA ASP A 40 -16.39 7.84 5.59
C ASP A 40 -15.72 6.74 4.73
N LEU A 41 -16.51 6.17 3.83
CA LEU A 41 -16.06 5.09 2.94
C LEU A 41 -14.96 5.57 1.98
N GLU A 42 -14.99 6.83 1.56
CA GLU A 42 -14.02 7.42 0.64
C GLU A 42 -12.65 7.54 1.30
N THR A 43 -12.62 8.16 2.48
CA THR A 43 -11.43 8.29 3.33
C THR A 43 -10.84 6.92 3.68
N TYR A 44 -11.68 5.92 3.96
CA TYR A 44 -11.22 4.54 4.16
C TYR A 44 -10.46 4.01 2.95
N ARG A 45 -11.05 4.12 1.76
CA ARG A 45 -10.46 3.61 0.52
C ARG A 45 -9.12 4.28 0.25
N GLN A 46 -9.05 5.60 0.39
CA GLN A 46 -7.82 6.37 0.22
C GLN A 46 -6.74 5.92 1.21
N ARG A 47 -7.04 5.89 2.52
CA ARG A 47 -6.07 5.49 3.55
C ARG A 47 -5.57 4.06 3.37
N ALA A 48 -6.47 3.13 3.05
CA ALA A 48 -6.11 1.74 2.80
C ALA A 48 -5.19 1.62 1.57
N LEU A 49 -5.55 2.24 0.44
CA LEU A 49 -4.75 2.21 -0.78
C LEU A 49 -3.37 2.83 -0.59
N ILE A 50 -3.29 4.02 0.02
CA ILE A 50 -2.01 4.69 0.29
C ILE A 50 -1.14 3.82 1.20
N GLY A 51 -1.69 3.25 2.28
CA GLY A 51 -0.91 2.38 3.17
C GLY A 51 -0.37 1.11 2.47
N MET A 52 -1.17 0.50 1.59
CA MET A 52 -0.71 -0.64 0.79
C MET A 52 0.38 -0.24 -0.21
N LEU A 53 0.24 0.91 -0.86
CA LEU A 53 1.22 1.44 -1.81
C LEU A 53 2.55 1.77 -1.12
N LEU A 54 2.51 2.41 0.04
CA LEU A 54 3.71 2.67 0.86
C LEU A 54 4.40 1.37 1.29
N THR A 55 3.63 0.32 1.60
CA THR A 55 4.19 -1.01 1.89
C THR A 55 4.98 -1.56 0.71
N PHE A 56 4.46 -1.44 -0.51
CA PHE A 56 5.19 -1.87 -1.71
C PHE A 56 6.39 -0.97 -2.03
N ALA A 57 6.28 0.35 -1.80
CA ALA A 57 7.37 1.30 -2.04
C ALA A 57 8.63 0.93 -1.25
N ALA A 58 8.47 0.38 -0.04
CA ALA A 58 9.59 -0.02 0.81
C ALA A 58 10.54 -1.06 0.19
N ASP A 59 10.06 -1.90 -0.73
CA ASP A 59 10.86 -2.91 -1.44
C ASP A 59 10.85 -2.73 -2.97
N ALA A 60 10.28 -1.64 -3.47
CA ALA A 60 10.13 -1.40 -4.90
C ALA A 60 11.47 -1.12 -5.59
N THR A 61 11.57 -1.49 -6.86
CA THR A 61 12.62 -0.95 -7.73
C THR A 61 12.46 0.57 -7.89
N PRO A 62 13.51 1.33 -8.26
CA PRO A 62 13.39 2.78 -8.44
C PRO A 62 12.28 3.20 -9.42
N ALA A 63 12.10 2.42 -10.50
CA ALA A 63 11.05 2.69 -11.48
C ALA A 63 9.64 2.46 -10.91
N LEU A 64 9.43 1.39 -10.13
CA LEU A 64 8.14 1.14 -9.49
C LEU A 64 7.90 2.15 -8.35
N HIS A 65 8.93 2.47 -7.57
CA HIS A 65 8.84 3.44 -6.48
C HIS A 65 8.34 4.79 -7.00
N ALA A 66 8.91 5.30 -8.09
CA ALA A 66 8.46 6.54 -8.72
C ALA A 66 6.97 6.50 -9.11
N ARG A 67 6.52 5.41 -9.75
CA ARG A 67 5.12 5.22 -10.11
C ARG A 67 4.19 5.12 -8.90
N ILE A 68 4.66 4.53 -7.81
CA ILE A 68 3.90 4.45 -6.56
C ILE A 68 3.75 5.86 -5.95
N CYS A 69 4.81 6.67 -5.93
CA CYS A 69 4.72 8.06 -5.46
C CYS A 69 3.69 8.86 -6.27
N GLU A 70 3.74 8.79 -7.60
CA GLU A 70 2.75 9.46 -8.46
C GLU A 70 1.31 9.00 -8.16
N ALA A 71 1.10 7.70 -7.94
CA ALA A 71 -0.22 7.17 -7.60
C ALA A 71 -0.69 7.66 -6.22
N ILE A 72 0.20 7.74 -5.23
CA ILE A 72 -0.12 8.28 -3.90
C ILE A 72 -0.53 9.75 -4.01
N ASP A 73 0.21 10.56 -4.77
CA ASP A 73 -0.10 11.98 -4.96
C ASP A 73 -1.47 12.17 -5.61
N GLN A 74 -1.81 11.35 -6.61
CA GLN A 74 -3.14 11.37 -7.24
C GLN A 74 -4.26 10.99 -6.28
N ILE A 75 -4.04 10.00 -5.42
CA ILE A 75 -5.05 9.56 -4.44
C ILE A 75 -5.22 10.60 -3.32
N ALA A 76 -4.13 11.26 -2.90
CA ALA A 76 -4.15 12.25 -1.84
C ALA A 76 -4.69 13.63 -2.28
N ALA A 77 -4.65 13.92 -3.60
CA ALA A 77 -5.18 15.16 -4.17
C ALA A 77 -6.69 15.12 -4.46
N GLY A 78 -7.32 13.94 -4.42
CA GLY A 78 -8.76 13.73 -4.56
C GLY A 78 -9.45 13.65 -3.21
#